data_AF-A0A4R0D223-F1
#
_entry.id   AF-A0A4R0D223-F1
#
_cell.length_a   1.000
_cell.length_b   1.000
_cell.length_c   1.000
_cell.angle_alpha   90.00
_cell.angle_beta   90.00
_cell.angle_gamma   90.00
#
_symmetry.space_group_name_H-M   'P 1'
#
loop_
_entity.id
_entity.type
_entity.pdbx_description
1 polymer ?
#
loop_
_entity_poly.entity_id
_entity_poly.type
_entity_poly.pdbx_seq_one_letter_code
_entity_poly.pdbx_strand_id
1 'polypeptide(L)'
;MKANEFVKKVGWDKAKEILENAHWKDIAYRDGNYYSTYSKNDVLLGDLKRLVESHELIESGHGLETCKSVILFTENNESEYGNQLGVEYKKSSENPNDKALMLCDDDAWINSSYLNHELDTAAGFVNFKRLKQAIADEESCQ
;
A
#
# COMPACT_ATOMS: atom_id res chain seq x y z
N MET A 1 -17.05 -13.22 6.36
CA MET A 1 -16.42 -12.52 7.50
C MET A 1 -15.64 -11.33 7.00
N LYS A 2 -15.32 -10.35 7.87
CA LYS A 2 -14.46 -9.23 7.44
C LYS A 2 -13.04 -9.73 7.20
N ALA A 3 -12.32 -9.11 6.26
CA ALA A 3 -10.99 -9.56 5.88
C ALA A 3 -9.97 -9.43 7.03
N ASN A 4 -10.07 -8.40 7.86
CA ASN A 4 -9.19 -8.25 9.01
C ASN A 4 -9.43 -9.31 10.09
N GLU A 5 -10.70 -9.65 10.36
CA GLU A 5 -11.05 -10.78 11.25
C GLU A 5 -10.55 -12.12 10.68
N PHE A 6 -10.55 -12.25 9.34
CA PHE A 6 -10.03 -13.43 8.67
C PHE A 6 -8.52 -13.56 8.92
N VAL A 7 -7.76 -12.49 8.66
CA VAL A 7 -6.31 -12.44 8.92
C VAL A 7 -5.99 -12.73 10.39
N LYS A 8 -6.69 -12.11 11.35
CA LYS A 8 -6.52 -12.39 12.80
C LYS A 8 -6.67 -13.87 13.14
N LYS A 9 -7.56 -14.57 12.43
CA LYS A 9 -7.87 -15.97 12.69
C LYS A 9 -6.85 -16.94 12.08
N VAL A 10 -6.34 -16.65 10.89
CA VAL A 10 -5.52 -17.59 10.11
C VAL A 10 -4.06 -17.18 9.93
N GLY A 11 -3.72 -15.93 10.24
CA GLY A 11 -2.40 -15.34 10.02
C GLY A 11 -2.15 -14.89 8.57
N TRP A 12 -1.09 -14.11 8.39
CA TRP A 12 -0.70 -13.54 7.10
C TRP A 12 -0.31 -14.59 6.05
N ASP A 13 0.44 -15.62 6.45
CA ASP A 13 0.88 -16.67 5.52
C ASP A 13 -0.31 -17.39 4.86
N LYS A 14 -1.33 -17.72 5.65
CA LYS A 14 -2.53 -18.38 5.12
C LYS A 14 -3.38 -17.45 4.27
N ALA A 15 -3.44 -16.17 4.63
CA ALA A 15 -4.12 -15.14 3.82
C ALA A 15 -3.47 -15.00 2.44
N LYS A 16 -2.14 -14.98 2.36
CA LYS A 16 -1.36 -14.97 1.12
C LYS A 16 -1.62 -16.22 0.28
N GLU A 17 -1.49 -17.40 0.89
CA GLU A 17 -1.73 -18.69 0.22
C GLU A 17 -3.13 -18.76 -0.43
N ILE A 18 -4.15 -18.22 0.24
CA ILE A 18 -5.53 -18.23 -0.28
C ILE A 18 -5.68 -17.32 -1.51
N LEU A 19 -5.01 -16.17 -1.53
CA LEU A 19 -5.04 -15.29 -2.71
C LEU A 19 -4.29 -15.91 -3.89
N GLU A 20 -3.14 -16.52 -3.65
CA GLU A 20 -2.35 -17.20 -4.69
C GLU A 20 -3.14 -18.37 -5.32
N ASN A 21 -3.91 -19.10 -4.50
CA ASN A 21 -4.67 -20.26 -4.93
C ASN A 21 -6.14 -19.96 -5.28
N ALA A 22 -6.57 -18.68 -5.32
CA ALA A 22 -7.94 -18.30 -5.64
C ALA A 22 -8.25 -18.54 -7.13
N HIS A 23 -8.46 -19.79 -7.52
CA HIS A 23 -8.90 -20.20 -8.84
C HIS A 23 -10.42 -20.31 -8.92
N TRP A 24 -10.97 -20.44 -10.13
CA TRP A 24 -12.41 -20.49 -10.40
C TRP A 24 -13.21 -21.53 -9.57
N LYS A 25 -12.55 -22.59 -9.07
CA LYS A 25 -13.17 -23.62 -8.21
C LYS A 25 -13.24 -23.24 -6.74
N ASP A 26 -12.40 -22.30 -6.32
CA ASP A 26 -12.18 -21.89 -4.94
C ASP A 26 -12.84 -20.53 -4.63
N ILE A 27 -13.59 -19.99 -5.61
CA ILE A 27 -14.25 -18.69 -5.53
C ILE A 27 -15.76 -18.79 -5.74
N ALA A 28 -16.52 -18.14 -4.85
CA ALA A 28 -17.95 -17.92 -5.01
C ALA A 28 -18.17 -16.51 -5.55
N TYR A 29 -18.90 -16.40 -6.67
CA TYR A 29 -19.36 -15.11 -7.16
C TYR A 29 -20.74 -14.79 -6.58
N ARG A 30 -20.82 -13.74 -5.78
CA ARG A 30 -22.05 -13.30 -5.12
C ARG A 30 -22.06 -11.78 -5.03
N ASP A 31 -23.22 -11.17 -5.32
CA ASP A 31 -23.42 -9.71 -5.17
C ASP A 31 -22.34 -8.87 -5.88
N GLY A 32 -21.91 -9.31 -7.08
CA GLY A 32 -20.89 -8.61 -7.87
C GLY A 32 -19.44 -8.88 -7.44
N ASN A 33 -19.22 -9.75 -6.46
CA ASN A 33 -17.96 -9.88 -5.75
C ASN A 33 -17.49 -11.34 -5.65
N TYR A 34 -16.16 -11.52 -5.53
CA TYR A 34 -15.54 -12.84 -5.39
C TYR A 34 -15.19 -13.13 -3.92
N TYR A 35 -15.65 -14.27 -3.42
CA TYR A 35 -15.40 -14.74 -2.06
C TYR A 35 -14.65 -16.06 -2.08
N SER A 36 -13.84 -16.35 -1.06
CA SER A 36 -13.30 -17.71 -0.89
C SER A 36 -14.43 -18.71 -0.58
N THR A 37 -14.37 -19.94 -1.12
CA THR A 37 -15.37 -21.00 -0.88
C THR A 37 -15.07 -21.87 0.35
N TYR A 38 -14.24 -21.39 1.28
CA TYR A 38 -13.91 -22.12 2.50
C TYR A 38 -15.12 -22.11 3.44
N SER A 39 -15.90 -23.20 3.39
CA SER A 39 -17.31 -23.37 3.78
C SER A 39 -17.80 -22.93 5.18
N LYS A 40 -16.99 -22.20 5.95
CA LYS A 40 -17.40 -21.54 7.21
C LYS A 40 -16.82 -20.13 7.42
N ASN A 41 -15.97 -19.63 6.51
CA ASN A 41 -15.20 -18.39 6.70
C ASN A 41 -15.05 -17.59 5.39
N ASP A 42 -16.07 -17.61 4.51
CA ASP A 42 -16.04 -16.86 3.24
C ASP A 42 -15.58 -15.42 3.48
N VAL A 43 -14.52 -15.00 2.78
CA VAL A 43 -13.94 -13.66 2.86
C VAL A 43 -13.93 -13.04 1.49
N LEU A 44 -14.26 -11.75 1.42
CA LEU A 44 -14.21 -10.98 0.19
C LEU A 44 -12.75 -10.89 -0.28
N LEU A 45 -12.45 -11.47 -1.44
CA LEU A 45 -11.07 -11.57 -1.94
C LEU A 45 -10.49 -10.21 -2.30
N GLY A 46 -11.32 -9.24 -2.70
CA GLY A 46 -10.88 -7.86 -2.94
C GLY A 46 -10.34 -7.20 -1.67
N ASP A 47 -11.06 -7.32 -0.56
CA ASP A 47 -10.63 -6.78 0.73
C ASP A 47 -9.39 -7.52 1.26
N LEU A 48 -9.36 -8.86 1.12
CA LEU A 48 -8.21 -9.66 1.53
C LEU A 48 -6.96 -9.29 0.74
N LYS A 49 -7.09 -9.11 -0.58
CA LYS A 49 -6.00 -8.68 -1.46
C LYS A 49 -5.41 -7.34 -1.01
N ARG A 50 -6.26 -6.35 -0.74
CA ARG A 50 -5.83 -5.04 -0.24
C ARG A 50 -5.06 -5.13 1.07
N LEU A 51 -5.51 -5.97 2.01
CA LEU A 51 -4.81 -6.19 3.28
C LEU A 51 -3.45 -6.87 3.07
N VAL A 52 -3.37 -7.87 2.19
CA VAL A 52 -2.11 -8.55 1.87
C VAL A 52 -1.12 -7.61 1.18
N GLU A 53 -1.56 -6.82 0.20
CA GLU A 53 -0.71 -5.81 -0.46
C GLU A 53 -0.22 -4.75 0.55
N SER A 54 -1.07 -4.38 1.51
CA SER A 54 -0.69 -3.46 2.60
C SER A 54 0.36 -4.07 3.51
N HIS A 55 0.17 -5.32 3.93
CA HIS A 55 1.11 -6.05 4.76
C HIS A 55 2.47 -6.22 4.05
N GLU A 56 2.48 -6.55 2.76
CA GLU A 56 3.71 -6.62 1.96
C GLU A 56 4.43 -5.27 1.86
N LEU A 57 3.68 -4.17 1.72
CA LEU A 57 4.25 -2.83 1.74
C LEU A 57 4.92 -2.53 3.09
N ILE A 58 4.27 -2.88 4.21
CA ILE A 58 4.84 -2.71 5.56
C ILE A 58 6.11 -3.56 5.75
N GLU A 59 6.10 -4.82 5.32
CA GLU A 59 7.28 -5.69 5.37
C GLU A 59 8.44 -5.12 4.54
N SER A 60 8.15 -4.62 3.33
CA SER A 60 9.15 -3.96 2.48
C SER A 60 9.72 -2.68 3.09
N GLY A 61 8.93 -2.00 3.93
CA GLY A 61 9.31 -0.82 4.70
C GLY A 61 10.00 -1.13 6.03
N HIS A 62 10.43 -2.37 6.25
CA HIS A 62 11.06 -2.84 7.48
C HIS A 62 10.15 -2.77 8.73
N GLY A 63 8.86 -3.05 8.53
CA GLY A 63 7.89 -3.24 9.60
C GLY A 63 7.11 -1.99 10.01
N LEU A 64 6.02 -2.22 10.76
CA LEU A 64 4.99 -1.22 11.07
C LEU A 64 5.55 0.06 11.72
N GLU A 65 6.43 -0.09 12.72
CA GLU A 65 6.98 1.06 13.47
C GLU A 65 7.93 1.90 12.61
N THR A 66 8.68 1.28 11.71
CA THR A 66 9.51 1.99 10.73
C THR A 66 8.63 2.80 9.78
N CYS A 67 7.57 2.20 9.24
CA CYS A 67 6.61 2.88 8.37
C CYS A 67 5.91 4.06 9.07
N LYS A 68 5.53 3.91 10.35
CA LYS A 68 4.96 5.01 11.14
C LYS A 68 5.96 6.15 11.32
N SER A 69 7.22 5.82 11.58
CA SER A 69 8.29 6.82 11.72
C SER A 69 8.47 7.61 10.43
N VAL A 70 8.45 6.96 9.26
CA VAL A 70 8.51 7.65 7.96
C VAL A 70 7.39 8.68 7.82
N ILE A 71 6.15 8.33 8.18
CA ILE A 71 5.02 9.28 8.14
C ILE A 71 5.17 10.42 9.14
N LEU A 72 5.73 10.15 10.33
CA LEU A 72 5.92 11.16 11.37
C LEU A 72 6.99 12.21 10.97
N PHE A 73 8.05 11.76 10.29
CA PHE A 73 9.15 12.61 9.84
C PHE A 73 8.91 13.26 8.47
N THR A 74 7.76 13.02 7.83
CA THR A 74 7.37 13.76 6.62
C THR A 74 7.00 15.18 7.04
N GLU A 75 7.80 16.16 6.62
CA GLU A 75 7.73 17.52 7.16
C GLU A 75 6.68 18.37 6.44
N ASN A 76 6.40 18.06 5.17
CA ASN A 76 5.56 18.88 4.31
C ASN A 76 4.20 18.21 3.99
N ASN A 77 3.12 18.99 4.09
CA ASN A 77 1.76 18.51 3.84
C ASN A 77 1.41 18.35 2.36
N GLU A 78 2.19 18.93 1.45
CA GLU A 78 2.05 18.79 0.01
C GLU A 78 2.79 17.58 -0.56
N SER A 79 3.61 16.92 0.25
CA SER A 79 4.36 15.75 -0.19
C SER A 79 3.45 14.54 -0.39
N GLU A 80 3.63 13.89 -1.53
CA GLU A 80 2.84 12.73 -1.94
C GLU A 80 3.65 11.43 -1.86
N TYR A 81 4.97 11.54 -2.03
CA TYR A 81 5.91 10.43 -2.05
C TYR A 81 7.17 10.76 -1.25
N GLY A 82 7.83 9.73 -0.75
CA GLY A 82 9.19 9.80 -0.23
C GLY A 82 10.05 8.69 -0.81
N ASN A 83 11.37 8.82 -0.72
CA ASN A 83 12.30 7.74 -1.03
C ASN A 83 13.07 7.29 0.22
N GLN A 84 13.89 6.25 0.08
CA GLN A 84 14.70 5.70 1.18
C GLN A 84 15.75 6.68 1.73
N LEU A 85 16.06 7.76 1.02
CA LEU A 85 16.97 8.81 1.46
C LEU A 85 16.26 9.93 2.23
N GLY A 86 14.94 9.82 2.43
CA GLY A 86 14.13 10.84 3.10
C GLY A 86 13.79 12.04 2.21
N VAL A 87 14.07 11.98 0.90
CA VAL A 87 13.71 13.07 -0.01
C VAL A 87 12.22 12.96 -0.33
N GLU A 88 11.51 14.07 -0.21
CA GLU A 88 10.08 14.17 -0.46
C GLU A 88 9.78 14.65 -1.89
N TYR A 89 8.70 14.11 -2.47
CA TYR A 89 8.31 14.36 -3.85
C TYR A 89 6.80 14.57 -3.97
N LYS A 90 6.40 15.29 -5.02
CA LYS A 90 5.01 15.35 -5.49
C LYS A 90 4.95 15.39 -7.00
N LYS A 91 3.81 15.01 -7.57
CA LYS A 91 3.58 15.21 -9.00
C LYS A 91 3.47 16.71 -9.30
N SER A 92 4.03 17.14 -10.41
CA SER A 92 3.89 18.53 -10.88
C SER A 92 2.56 18.80 -11.55
N SER A 93 1.96 17.75 -12.13
CA SER A 93 0.72 17.80 -12.90
C SER A 93 0.15 16.37 -13.05
N GLU A 94 -1.03 16.27 -13.68
CA GLU A 94 -1.62 14.99 -14.08
C GLU A 94 -0.93 14.37 -15.32
N ASN A 95 -0.07 15.12 -16.01
CA ASN A 95 0.62 14.60 -17.18
C ASN A 95 1.75 13.65 -16.72
N PRO A 96 1.73 12.35 -17.10
CA PRO A 96 2.73 11.38 -16.67
C PRO A 96 4.15 11.69 -17.15
N ASN A 97 4.29 12.49 -18.21
CA ASN A 97 5.57 12.82 -18.84
C ASN A 97 6.17 14.15 -18.36
N ASP A 98 5.49 14.88 -17.48
CA ASP A 98 6.08 16.05 -16.85
C ASP A 98 7.04 15.60 -15.73
N LYS A 99 8.05 16.42 -15.45
CA LYS A 99 8.97 16.18 -14.34
C LYS A 99 8.25 16.29 -13.02
N ALA A 100 8.43 15.33 -12.13
CA ALA A 100 8.02 15.42 -10.73
C ALA A 100 8.80 16.52 -10.01
N LEU A 101 8.26 16.99 -8.89
CA LEU A 101 8.92 17.97 -8.02
C LEU A 101 9.58 17.26 -6.84
N MET A 102 10.75 17.74 -6.44
CA MET A 102 11.43 17.32 -5.21
C MET A 102 11.53 18.49 -4.24
N LEU A 103 11.31 18.20 -2.96
CA LEU A 103 11.43 19.18 -1.88
C LEU A 103 12.90 19.37 -1.52
N CYS A 104 13.32 20.62 -1.41
CA CYS A 104 14.65 21.01 -0.96
C CYS A 104 14.63 21.44 0.51
N ASP A 105 15.81 21.49 1.14
CA ASP A 105 15.99 21.90 2.54
C ASP A 105 15.52 23.35 2.84
N ASP A 106 15.35 24.17 1.81
CA ASP A 106 14.81 25.54 1.89
C ASP A 106 13.29 25.61 1.66
N ASP A 107 12.60 24.48 1.78
CA ASP A 107 11.17 24.27 1.50
C ASP A 107 10.75 24.56 0.04
N ALA A 108 11.70 24.74 -0.88
CA ALA A 108 11.40 24.97 -2.29
C ALA A 108 11.13 23.67 -3.04
N TRP A 109 10.14 23.71 -3.95
CA TRP A 109 9.86 22.64 -4.90
C TRP A 109 10.58 22.90 -6.22
N ILE A 110 11.46 21.99 -6.63
CA ILE A 110 12.17 22.08 -7.92
C ILE A 110 11.97 20.84 -8.77
N ASN A 111 12.20 20.98 -10.08
CA ASN A 111 12.15 19.85 -11.00
C ASN A 111 13.14 18.76 -10.58
N SER A 112 12.62 17.58 -10.33
CA SER A 112 13.43 16.38 -10.09
C SER A 112 14.00 15.83 -11.40
N SER A 113 14.82 14.78 -11.27
CA SER A 113 15.25 13.96 -12.41
C SER A 113 14.18 12.98 -12.89
N TYR A 114 13.10 12.79 -12.13
CA TYR A 114 12.07 11.79 -12.37
C TYR A 114 10.83 12.40 -13.02
N LEU A 115 10.11 11.60 -13.78
CA LEU A 115 8.81 11.90 -14.36
C LEU A 115 7.68 11.52 -13.38
N ASN A 116 6.52 12.16 -13.53
CA ASN A 116 5.38 11.92 -12.64
C ASN A 116 4.98 10.43 -12.54
N HIS A 117 5.02 9.68 -13.64
CA HIS A 117 4.67 8.25 -13.62
C HIS A 117 5.74 7.35 -12.97
N GLU A 118 6.98 7.82 -12.89
CA GLU A 118 8.06 7.06 -12.25
C GLU A 118 7.87 7.01 -10.73
N LEU A 119 7.19 8.01 -10.13
CA LEU A 119 6.86 7.98 -8.71
C LEU A 119 5.91 6.82 -8.33
N ASP A 120 5.10 6.35 -9.27
CA ASP A 120 4.15 5.24 -9.04
C ASP A 120 4.77 3.86 -9.31
N THR A 121 5.85 3.80 -10.10
CA THR A 121 6.34 2.57 -10.73
C THR A 121 7.80 2.25 -10.44
N ALA A 122 8.66 3.24 -10.22
CA ALA A 122 10.06 3.03 -9.95
C ALA A 122 10.25 2.44 -8.55
N ALA A 123 11.12 1.42 -8.47
CA ALA A 123 11.54 0.87 -7.20
C ALA A 123 12.24 1.97 -6.38
N GLY A 124 11.76 2.24 -5.17
CA GLY A 124 12.38 3.18 -4.24
C GLY A 124 11.50 4.37 -3.83
N PHE A 125 10.35 4.59 -4.47
CA PHE A 125 9.36 5.57 -4.01
C PHE A 125 8.25 4.91 -3.19
N VAL A 126 7.85 5.59 -2.12
CA VAL A 126 6.74 5.21 -1.27
C VAL A 126 5.70 6.30 -1.32
N ASN A 127 4.52 5.97 -1.85
CA ASN A 127 3.38 6.88 -1.83
C ASN A 127 2.82 6.97 -0.40
N PHE A 128 2.82 8.16 0.20
CA PHE A 128 2.44 8.35 1.60
C PHE A 128 0.97 8.05 1.87
N LYS A 129 0.07 8.28 0.90
CA LYS A 129 -1.33 7.92 1.03
C LYS A 129 -1.51 6.39 1.10
N ARG A 130 -0.79 5.65 0.24
CA ARG A 130 -0.78 4.18 0.28
C ARG A 130 -0.17 3.66 1.57
N LEU A 131 0.93 4.26 2.04
CA LEU A 131 1.57 3.87 3.29
C LEU A 131 0.65 4.09 4.51
N LYS A 132 -0.02 5.25 4.60
CA LYS A 132 -1.02 5.52 5.66
C LYS A 132 -2.15 4.51 5.66
N GLN A 133 -2.65 4.15 4.48
CA GLN A 133 -3.67 3.10 4.34
C GLN A 133 -3.13 1.74 4.82
N ALA A 134 -1.90 1.40 4.44
CA ALA A 134 -1.29 0.13 4.82
C ALA A 134 -1.04 0.02 6.33
N ILE A 135 -0.64 1.11 6.99
CA ILE A 135 -0.50 1.18 8.44
C ILE A 135 -1.87 0.91 9.11
N ALA A 136 -2.92 1.59 8.67
CA ALA A 136 -4.26 1.39 9.23
C ALA A 136 -4.78 -0.04 9.00
N ASP A 137 -4.45 -0.64 7.86
CA ASP A 137 -4.81 -2.01 7.53
C ASP A 137 -4.10 -3.04 8.40
N GLU A 138 -2.78 -2.89 8.58
CA GLU A 138 -1.96 -3.74 9.46
C GLU A 138 -2.47 -3.65 10.91
N GLU A 139 -2.70 -2.45 11.43
CA GLU A 139 -3.26 -2.22 12.77
C GLU A 139 -4.64 -2.85 12.94
N SER A 140 -5.47 -2.83 11.89
CA SER A 140 -6.79 -3.46 11.93
C SER A 140 -6.74 -4.99 12.05
N CYS A 141 -5.59 -5.60 11.75
CA CYS A 141 -5.33 -7.04 11.75
C CYS A 141 -4.55 -7.53 12.97
N GLN A 142 -4.09 -6.63 13.85
CA GLN A 142 -3.58 -6.94 15.19
C GLN A 142 -4.71 -7.09 16.20
#